data_AF-A0A3S2PIE6-F1
#
_entry.id   AF-A0A3S2PIE6-F1
#
_cell.length_a   1.000
_cell.length_b   1.000
_cell.length_c   1.000
_cell.angle_alpha   90.00
_cell.angle_beta   90.00
_cell.angle_gamma   90.00
#
_symmetry.space_group_name_H-M   'P 1'
#
loop_
_entity.id
_entity.type
_entity.pdbx_description
1 polymer ?
#
loop_
_entity_poly.entity_id
_entity_poly.type
_entity_poly.pdbx_seq_one_letter_code
_entity_poly.pdbx_strand_id
1 'polypeptide(L)'
;MFRCRSAWFSKSVNEANLKFWVQEGGTITGWRQADFIFSEDAMSSDTLRIYESKDFLWDKVTVFHSLFLSTCEKRRSVRSVSIGHYVLPPVSVQHEVRKVIGRLIWECESDLSVDQENPVNPRCLDDESGDEVSISNCESSDEDSSPEREDHLRNKANGTLTGYISMDSLQKYSGELSDYYPKHFPCLNCGVCVCLTTSESNEM
;
A
#
# COMPACT_ATOMS: atom_id res chain seq x y z
N MET A 1 -22.64 -2.75 -3.94
CA MET A 1 -21.46 -2.52 -3.08
C MET A 1 -20.51 -1.47 -3.65
N PHE A 2 -20.35 -1.40 -4.97
CA PHE A 2 -19.37 -0.53 -5.65
C PHE A 2 -20.01 0.52 -6.55
N ARG A 3 -21.25 0.91 -6.28
CA ARG A 3 -21.96 1.95 -7.05
C ARG A 3 -21.14 3.24 -7.10
N CYS A 4 -21.08 3.83 -8.30
CA CYS A 4 -20.32 5.07 -8.58
C CYS A 4 -18.81 4.96 -8.33
N ARG A 5 -18.26 3.73 -8.34
CA ARG A 5 -16.82 3.50 -8.29
C ARG A 5 -16.38 2.82 -9.57
N SER A 6 -15.22 3.22 -10.06
CA SER A 6 -14.56 2.64 -11.22
C SER A 6 -13.33 1.85 -10.80
N ALA A 7 -13.06 0.76 -11.52
CA ALA A 7 -11.86 -0.04 -11.30
C ALA A 7 -11.20 -0.46 -12.60
N TRP A 8 -9.89 -0.65 -12.52
CA TRP A 8 -9.11 -1.37 -13.52
C TRP A 8 -8.61 -2.69 -12.95
N PHE A 9 -8.59 -3.71 -13.80
CA PHE A 9 -8.19 -5.06 -13.44
C PHE A 9 -7.01 -5.51 -14.29
N SER A 10 -5.97 -5.98 -13.61
CA SER A 10 -4.85 -6.69 -14.24
C SER A 10 -5.33 -7.98 -14.91
N LYS A 11 -4.61 -8.42 -15.93
CA LYS A 11 -4.78 -9.72 -16.59
C LYS A 11 -4.61 -10.90 -15.64
N SER A 12 -3.92 -10.71 -14.53
CA SER A 12 -3.78 -11.73 -13.49
C SER A 12 -5.06 -11.94 -12.68
N VAL A 13 -6.03 -11.02 -12.73
CA VAL A 13 -7.24 -11.12 -11.91
C VAL A 13 -8.25 -12.11 -12.50
N ASN A 14 -8.81 -12.97 -11.64
CA ASN A 14 -9.85 -13.91 -12.01
C ASN A 14 -11.12 -13.20 -12.51
N GLU A 15 -11.71 -13.70 -13.61
CA GLU A 15 -12.94 -13.16 -14.21
C GLU A 15 -14.13 -13.11 -13.23
N ALA A 16 -14.18 -13.98 -12.22
CA ALA A 16 -15.19 -13.96 -11.17
C ALA A 16 -15.19 -12.63 -10.40
N ASN A 17 -14.01 -12.09 -10.08
CA ASN A 17 -13.87 -10.82 -9.38
C ASN A 17 -14.35 -9.63 -10.23
N LEU A 18 -14.12 -9.68 -11.54
CA LEU A 18 -14.63 -8.67 -12.48
C LEU A 18 -16.17 -8.71 -12.55
N LYS A 19 -16.74 -9.91 -12.65
CA LYS A 19 -18.20 -10.12 -12.67
C LYS A 19 -18.84 -9.62 -11.37
N PHE A 20 -18.25 -9.97 -10.23
CA PHE A 20 -18.71 -9.49 -8.91
C PHE A 20 -18.68 -7.96 -8.81
N TRP A 21 -17.60 -7.31 -9.26
CA TRP A 21 -17.49 -5.85 -9.28
C TRP A 21 -18.64 -5.18 -10.05
N VAL A 22 -18.90 -5.67 -11.27
CA VAL A 22 -19.96 -5.14 -12.15
C VAL A 22 -21.34 -5.43 -11.56
N GLN A 23 -21.58 -6.65 -11.05
CA GLN A 23 -22.83 -7.04 -10.41
C GLN A 23 -23.17 -6.15 -9.22
N GLU A 24 -22.15 -5.77 -8.45
CA GLU A 24 -22.29 -4.87 -7.30
C GLU A 24 -22.34 -3.38 -7.66
N GLY A 25 -22.44 -3.05 -8.96
CA GLY A 25 -22.69 -1.72 -9.50
C GLY A 25 -21.44 -0.90 -9.82
N GLY A 26 -20.25 -1.50 -9.84
CA GLY A 26 -19.01 -0.86 -10.24
C GLY A 26 -18.85 -0.77 -11.76
N THR A 27 -18.04 0.18 -12.22
CA THR A 27 -17.69 0.33 -13.65
C THR A 27 -16.24 -0.08 -13.90
N ILE A 28 -15.94 -0.54 -15.11
CA ILE A 28 -14.56 -0.89 -15.51
C ILE A 28 -14.06 0.19 -16.45
N THR A 29 -12.90 0.77 -16.15
CA THR A 29 -12.29 1.85 -16.93
C THR A 29 -10.78 1.59 -17.13
N GLY A 30 -10.11 2.46 -17.90
CA GLY A 30 -8.66 2.41 -18.02
C GLY A 30 -7.97 2.82 -16.71
N TRP A 31 -6.81 2.23 -16.41
CA TRP A 31 -6.12 2.39 -15.12
C TRP A 31 -5.85 3.83 -14.69
N ARG A 32 -5.73 4.78 -15.64
CA ARG A 32 -5.52 6.21 -15.35
C ARG A 32 -6.78 6.97 -14.92
N GLN A 33 -7.95 6.40 -15.16
CA GLN A 33 -9.26 6.98 -14.85
C GLN A 33 -9.99 6.17 -13.78
N ALA A 34 -9.43 5.04 -13.36
CA ALA A 34 -10.03 4.16 -12.38
C ALA A 34 -9.78 4.68 -10.96
N ASP A 35 -10.78 4.57 -10.10
CA ASP A 35 -10.64 4.88 -8.68
C ASP A 35 -9.83 3.80 -7.94
N PHE A 36 -9.93 2.55 -8.41
CA PHE A 36 -9.26 1.39 -7.82
C PHE A 36 -8.51 0.59 -8.87
N ILE A 37 -7.34 0.06 -8.50
CA ILE A 37 -6.52 -0.80 -9.36
C ILE A 37 -6.35 -2.14 -8.66
N PHE A 38 -6.83 -3.22 -9.27
CA PHE A 38 -6.73 -4.56 -8.71
C PHE A 38 -5.80 -5.46 -9.54
N SER A 39 -4.99 -6.25 -8.85
CA SER A 39 -4.14 -7.31 -9.41
C SER A 39 -4.05 -8.51 -8.48
N GLU A 40 -3.84 -9.71 -9.00
CA GLU A 40 -3.52 -10.91 -8.18
C GLU A 40 -2.02 -11.18 -8.13
N ASP A 41 -1.26 -10.58 -9.04
CA ASP A 41 0.15 -10.87 -9.20
C ASP A 41 0.93 -9.60 -9.49
N ALA A 42 1.83 -9.25 -8.56
CA ALA A 42 2.72 -8.11 -8.69
C ALA A 42 3.74 -8.27 -9.83
N MET A 43 3.97 -9.49 -10.33
CA MET A 43 4.83 -9.79 -11.47
C MET A 43 4.11 -9.75 -12.82
N SER A 44 2.78 -9.58 -12.82
CA SER A 44 2.03 -9.48 -14.07
C SER A 44 2.50 -8.28 -14.89
N SER A 45 2.72 -8.49 -16.19
CA SER A 45 3.31 -7.49 -17.11
C SER A 45 2.62 -6.12 -17.13
N ASP A 46 1.30 -6.10 -16.96
CA ASP A 46 0.50 -4.89 -16.88
C ASP A 46 0.52 -4.24 -15.50
N THR A 47 0.66 -5.03 -14.44
CA THR A 47 0.89 -4.54 -13.07
C THR A 47 2.28 -3.92 -12.93
N LEU A 48 3.31 -4.56 -13.49
CA LEU A 48 4.68 -4.02 -13.57
C LEU A 48 4.71 -2.66 -14.27
N ARG A 49 3.96 -2.52 -15.38
CA ARG A 49 3.84 -1.24 -16.09
C ARG A 49 3.29 -0.12 -15.20
N ILE A 50 2.44 -0.44 -14.23
CA ILE A 50 1.92 0.55 -13.26
C ILE A 50 3.04 0.91 -12.27
N TYR A 51 3.76 -0.07 -11.72
CA TYR A 51 4.89 0.20 -10.80
C TYR A 51 6.02 1.01 -11.44
N GLU A 52 6.26 0.83 -12.73
CA GLU A 52 7.25 1.60 -13.50
C GLU A 52 6.73 2.97 -13.93
N SER A 53 5.44 3.27 -13.70
CA SER A 53 4.84 4.55 -14.10
C SER A 53 5.21 5.68 -13.14
N LYS A 54 5.28 6.91 -13.67
CA LYS A 54 5.49 8.11 -12.85
C LYS A 54 4.41 8.31 -11.79
N ASP A 55 3.18 7.88 -12.10
CA ASP A 55 2.06 8.03 -11.17
C ASP A 55 2.25 7.15 -9.93
N PHE A 56 2.87 5.98 -10.07
CA PHE A 56 3.23 5.14 -8.94
C PHE A 56 4.43 5.70 -8.17
N LEU A 57 5.47 6.13 -8.88
CA LEU A 57 6.67 6.72 -8.25
C LEU A 57 6.39 8.05 -7.52
N TRP A 58 5.29 8.72 -7.82
CA TRP A 58 4.82 9.94 -7.15
C TRP A 58 3.68 9.69 -6.17
N ASP A 59 3.50 8.44 -5.73
CA ASP A 59 2.48 8.03 -4.75
C ASP A 59 1.04 8.42 -5.13
N LYS A 60 0.75 8.56 -6.44
CA LYS A 60 -0.59 8.91 -6.94
C LYS A 60 -1.48 7.69 -7.15
N VAL A 61 -0.90 6.50 -7.20
CA VAL A 61 -1.63 5.27 -7.51
C VAL A 61 -1.18 4.14 -6.59
N THR A 62 -2.15 3.38 -6.11
CA THR A 62 -1.93 2.20 -5.27
C THR A 62 -2.58 1.00 -5.95
N VAL A 63 -1.84 -0.11 -6.02
CA VAL A 63 -2.36 -1.38 -6.52
C VAL A 63 -2.86 -2.19 -5.33
N PHE A 64 -4.03 -2.79 -5.45
CA PHE A 64 -4.62 -3.65 -4.44
C PHE A 64 -4.70 -5.10 -4.92
N HIS A 65 -4.54 -6.05 -4.01
CA HIS A 65 -4.74 -7.46 -4.27
C HIS A 65 -6.22 -7.76 -4.49
N SER A 66 -6.57 -8.50 -5.55
CA SER A 66 -7.97 -8.75 -5.92
C SER A 66 -8.75 -9.52 -4.84
N LEU A 67 -8.07 -10.28 -3.97
CA LEU A 67 -8.68 -11.01 -2.86
C LEU A 67 -9.58 -10.13 -1.99
N PHE A 68 -9.33 -8.82 -1.94
CA PHE A 68 -10.23 -7.85 -1.33
C PHE A 68 -11.68 -8.04 -1.78
N LEU A 69 -11.90 -8.26 -3.08
CA LEU A 69 -13.21 -8.44 -3.68
C LEU A 69 -13.84 -9.77 -3.24
N SER A 70 -13.07 -10.87 -3.27
CA SER A 70 -13.54 -12.17 -2.80
C SER A 70 -13.87 -12.13 -1.30
N THR A 71 -13.10 -11.41 -0.49
CA THR A 71 -13.42 -11.22 0.94
C THR A 71 -14.67 -10.36 1.12
N CYS A 72 -14.83 -9.30 0.34
CA CYS A 72 -16.05 -8.47 0.34
C CYS A 72 -17.29 -9.28 -0.04
N GLU A 73 -17.19 -10.16 -1.02
CA GLU A 73 -18.25 -11.08 -1.42
C GLU A 73 -18.62 -12.03 -0.28
N LYS A 74 -17.63 -12.72 0.32
CA LYS A 74 -17.82 -13.62 1.46
C LYS A 74 -18.51 -12.92 2.64
N ARG A 75 -18.08 -11.69 2.98
CA ARG A 75 -18.65 -10.91 4.10
C ARG A 75 -19.92 -10.13 3.75
N ARG A 76 -20.31 -10.10 2.46
CA ARG A 76 -21.43 -9.31 1.93
C ARG A 76 -21.38 -7.81 2.32
N SER A 77 -20.20 -7.27 2.59
CA SER A 77 -20.04 -5.87 3.03
C SER A 77 -18.62 -5.33 2.79
N VAL A 78 -18.51 -4.30 1.95
CA VAL A 78 -17.26 -3.53 1.75
C VAL A 78 -16.87 -2.70 2.97
N ARG A 79 -17.82 -2.33 3.82
CA ARG A 79 -17.55 -1.54 5.03
C ARG A 79 -16.87 -2.35 6.13
N SER A 80 -16.98 -3.67 6.06
CA SER A 80 -16.39 -4.60 7.02
C SER A 80 -14.99 -5.08 6.64
N VAL A 81 -14.47 -4.64 5.48
CA VAL A 81 -13.18 -5.06 4.93
C VAL A 81 -12.32 -3.83 4.72
N SER A 82 -11.22 -3.73 5.47
CA SER A 82 -10.25 -2.64 5.32
C SER A 82 -9.40 -2.87 4.06
N ILE A 83 -9.62 -2.07 3.02
CA ILE A 83 -8.89 -2.21 1.75
C ILE A 83 -7.37 -2.04 1.90
N GLY A 84 -6.91 -1.30 2.92
CA GLY A 84 -5.49 -1.14 3.24
C GLY A 84 -4.78 -2.47 3.56
N HIS A 85 -5.52 -3.49 4.03
CA HIS A 85 -4.98 -4.84 4.26
C HIS A 85 -4.71 -5.61 2.97
N TYR A 86 -5.00 -5.02 1.82
CA TYR A 86 -4.85 -5.64 0.51
C TYR A 86 -3.98 -4.79 -0.41
N VAL A 87 -3.18 -3.84 0.10
CA VAL A 87 -2.21 -3.12 -0.75
C VAL A 87 -1.23 -4.13 -1.35
N LEU A 88 -1.12 -4.22 -2.67
CA LEU A 88 -0.16 -5.08 -3.34
C LEU A 88 1.08 -4.26 -3.70
N PRO A 89 2.19 -4.34 -2.96
CA PRO A 89 3.40 -3.62 -3.32
C PRO A 89 4.24 -4.43 -4.33
N PRO A 90 5.27 -3.82 -4.95
CA PRO A 90 6.24 -4.53 -5.78
C PRO A 90 6.89 -5.70 -5.03
N VAL A 91 7.26 -6.78 -5.74
CA VAL A 91 7.80 -8.01 -5.14
C VAL A 91 9.04 -7.77 -4.28
N SER A 92 9.91 -6.84 -4.67
CA SER A 92 11.07 -6.44 -3.87
C SER A 92 10.67 -5.94 -2.47
N VAL A 93 9.62 -5.12 -2.40
CA VAL A 93 9.06 -4.59 -1.15
C VAL A 93 8.37 -5.70 -0.36
N GLN A 94 7.62 -6.59 -1.03
CA GLN A 94 7.00 -7.74 -0.35
C GLN A 94 8.04 -8.61 0.35
N HIS A 95 9.19 -8.84 -0.27
CA HIS A 95 10.25 -9.66 0.30
C HIS A 95 10.81 -9.05 1.58
N GLU A 96 11.02 -7.73 1.62
CA GLU A 96 11.47 -7.03 2.82
C GLU A 96 10.39 -6.97 3.91
N VAL A 97 9.13 -6.68 3.56
CA VAL A 97 8.01 -6.73 4.51
C VAL A 97 7.88 -8.12 5.14
N ARG A 98 8.06 -9.19 4.35
CA ARG A 98 7.99 -10.56 4.85
C ARG A 98 9.07 -10.88 5.87
N LYS A 99 10.27 -10.33 5.71
CA LYS A 99 11.38 -10.50 6.66
C LYS A 99 11.11 -9.78 7.99
N VAL A 100 10.47 -8.60 7.93
CA VAL A 100 10.36 -7.69 9.07
C VAL A 100 9.06 -7.89 9.85
N ILE A 101 7.92 -7.97 9.15
CA ILE A 101 6.58 -8.00 9.72
C ILE A 101 5.94 -9.40 9.60
N GLY A 102 6.34 -10.16 8.58
CA GLY A 102 5.79 -11.48 8.29
C GLY A 102 4.92 -11.52 7.04
N ARG A 103 4.15 -12.59 6.87
CA ARG A 103 3.36 -12.83 5.65
C ARG A 103 2.26 -11.79 5.48
N LEU A 104 1.94 -11.51 4.22
CA LEU A 104 0.85 -10.61 3.84
C LEU A 104 -0.49 -11.37 3.94
N ILE A 105 -1.57 -10.68 4.31
CA ILE A 105 -2.86 -11.32 4.62
C ILE A 105 -3.40 -12.14 3.45
N TRP A 106 -3.16 -11.70 2.22
CA TRP A 106 -3.59 -12.41 1.01
C TRP A 106 -2.71 -13.61 0.63
N GLU A 107 -1.60 -13.84 1.31
CA GLU A 107 -0.77 -15.05 1.14
C GLU A 107 -1.29 -16.24 1.96
N CYS A 108 -2.10 -15.99 2.99
CA CYS A 108 -2.58 -17.03 3.90
C CYS A 108 -3.74 -17.86 3.31
N GLU A 109 -4.54 -17.30 2.41
CA GLU A 109 -5.66 -18.03 1.79
C GLU A 109 -5.20 -19.00 0.68
N SER A 110 -4.03 -18.79 0.06
CA SER A 110 -3.48 -19.67 -0.98
C SER A 110 -2.94 -21.01 -0.47
N ASP A 111 -2.56 -21.10 0.81
CA ASP A 111 -1.99 -22.33 1.40
C ASP A 111 -3.05 -23.31 1.93
N LEU A 112 -4.33 -22.91 2.00
CA LEU A 112 -5.42 -23.73 2.55
C LEU A 112 -6.06 -24.69 1.54
N SER A 113 -5.53 -24.78 0.31
CA SER A 113 -6.03 -25.65 -0.77
C SER A 113 -5.23 -26.95 -0.95
N VAL A 114 -4.55 -27.44 0.07
CA VAL A 114 -3.96 -28.79 0.07
C VAL A 114 -4.62 -29.62 1.17
N ASP A 115 -5.41 -30.60 0.76
CA ASP A 115 -6.04 -31.60 1.62
C ASP A 115 -5.03 -32.23 2.60
N GLN A 116 -5.19 -31.93 3.89
CA GLN A 116 -5.02 -32.94 4.94
C GLN A 116 -5.66 -32.49 6.26
N GLU A 117 -6.64 -33.27 6.69
CA GLU A 117 -7.27 -33.20 8.00
C GLU A 117 -6.22 -33.35 9.12
N ASN A 118 -5.96 -32.26 9.84
CA ASN A 118 -5.48 -32.32 11.23
C ASN A 118 -5.78 -30.98 11.93
N PRO A 119 -6.42 -30.98 13.12
CA PRO A 119 -6.82 -29.74 13.76
C PRO A 119 -5.62 -29.16 14.53
N VAL A 120 -4.83 -28.32 13.86
CA VAL A 120 -3.94 -27.39 14.56
C VAL A 120 -4.50 -25.99 14.36
N ASN A 121 -5.09 -25.48 15.44
CA ASN A 121 -5.67 -24.14 15.57
C ASN A 121 -4.84 -23.06 14.84
N PRO A 122 -5.38 -22.40 13.80
CA PRO A 122 -4.85 -21.13 13.36
C PRO A 122 -5.24 -20.09 14.41
N ARG A 123 -4.24 -19.53 15.10
CA ARG A 123 -4.44 -18.31 15.90
C ARG A 123 -4.67 -17.14 14.94
N CYS A 124 -5.90 -17.01 14.45
CA CYS A 124 -6.41 -15.72 14.01
C CYS A 124 -6.69 -14.93 15.29
N LEU A 125 -5.96 -13.83 15.49
CA LEU A 125 -6.22 -12.90 16.56
C LEU A 125 -7.53 -12.17 16.23
N ASP A 126 -8.63 -12.72 16.73
CA ASP A 126 -9.80 -11.93 17.08
C ASP A 126 -9.49 -11.28 18.43
N ASP A 127 -9.27 -9.98 18.46
CA ASP A 127 -9.32 -9.19 19.69
C ASP A 127 -10.30 -8.03 19.48
N GLU A 128 -11.57 -8.37 19.64
CA GLU A 128 -12.61 -7.42 20.02
C GLU A 128 -12.48 -7.24 21.54
N SER A 129 -11.84 -6.17 21.97
CA SER A 129 -11.89 -5.71 23.35
C SER A 129 -12.32 -4.25 23.35
N GLY A 130 -13.61 -4.04 23.57
CA GLY A 130 -14.16 -2.74 23.90
C GLY A 130 -13.62 -2.26 25.24
N ASP A 131 -13.23 -1.00 25.29
CA ASP A 131 -13.25 -0.24 26.54
C ASP A 131 -13.60 1.21 26.21
N GLU A 132 -14.83 1.55 26.58
CA GLU A 132 -15.35 2.90 26.62
C GLU A 132 -14.82 3.65 27.84
N VAL A 133 -14.06 4.73 27.62
CA VAL A 133 -13.89 5.80 28.62
C VAL A 133 -14.10 7.15 27.93
N SER A 134 -15.27 7.72 28.21
CA SER A 134 -15.59 9.12 27.97
C SER A 134 -14.93 9.98 29.05
N ILE A 135 -14.06 10.94 28.71
CA ILE A 135 -13.90 12.17 29.48
C ILE A 135 -13.70 13.36 28.53
N SER A 136 -14.59 14.33 28.74
CA SER A 136 -14.81 15.59 28.03
C SER A 136 -13.90 16.73 28.48
N ASN A 137 -13.82 17.71 27.57
CA ASN A 137 -13.62 19.16 27.73
C ASN A 137 -12.21 19.77 27.65
N CYS A 138 -12.28 20.98 27.09
CA CYS A 138 -11.32 21.84 26.45
C CYS A 138 -10.88 23.04 27.31
N GLU A 139 -9.84 23.73 26.81
CA GLU A 139 -9.29 25.06 27.20
C GLU A 139 -8.35 25.06 28.43
N SER A 140 -7.29 25.86 28.56
CA SER A 140 -6.49 26.81 27.75
C SER A 140 -5.29 27.25 28.64
N SER A 141 -4.21 27.77 28.03
CA SER A 141 -3.15 28.66 28.60
C SER A 141 -2.04 28.02 29.47
N ASP A 142 -0.78 28.48 29.52
CA ASP A 142 0.14 29.34 28.74
C ASP A 142 1.54 29.16 29.40
N GLU A 143 2.63 29.26 28.60
CA GLU A 143 4.02 29.66 28.99
C GLU A 143 4.81 28.77 30.02
N ASP A 144 6.13 28.51 29.97
CA ASP A 144 7.30 28.97 29.22
C ASP A 144 8.52 28.03 29.54
N SER A 145 9.56 28.09 28.70
CA SER A 145 10.98 27.78 28.97
C SER A 145 11.52 26.33 29.02
N SER A 146 12.13 25.94 27.89
CA SER A 146 13.30 25.04 27.74
C SER A 146 14.54 25.54 28.52
N PRO A 147 15.60 24.74 28.83
CA PRO A 147 16.23 23.76 27.92
C PRO A 147 16.76 22.44 28.52
N GLU A 148 16.87 21.46 27.61
CA GLU A 148 17.93 20.45 27.47
C GLU A 148 18.56 19.86 28.73
N ARG A 149 18.23 18.59 29.04
CA ARG A 149 19.22 17.56 29.42
C ARG A 149 18.80 16.19 28.89
N GLU A 150 19.56 15.72 27.91
CA GLU A 150 19.60 14.33 27.45
C GLU A 150 19.91 13.40 28.62
N ASP A 151 18.95 12.57 29.08
CA ASP A 151 19.29 11.43 29.94
C ASP A 151 18.30 10.26 29.92
N HIS A 152 17.74 9.91 28.75
CA HIS A 152 16.82 8.78 28.65
C HIS A 152 17.17 7.80 27.53
N LEU A 153 18.44 7.41 27.40
CA LEU A 153 18.82 6.18 26.68
C LEU A 153 19.90 5.40 27.43
N ARG A 154 19.59 4.99 28.66
CA ARG A 154 20.34 3.91 29.31
C ARG A 154 19.45 2.68 29.52
N ASN A 155 18.92 2.15 28.43
CA ASN A 155 18.38 0.80 28.42
C ASN A 155 19.54 -0.21 28.37
N LYS A 156 20.17 -0.40 29.53
CA LYS A 156 20.93 -1.62 29.81
C LYS A 156 19.93 -2.71 30.21
N ALA A 157 19.25 -3.26 29.22
CA ALA A 157 18.41 -4.45 29.36
C ALA A 157 18.55 -5.28 28.08
N ASN A 158 19.31 -6.37 28.19
CA ASN A 158 19.29 -7.58 27.37
C ASN A 158 18.97 -7.40 25.87
N GLY A 159 20.03 -7.33 25.05
CA GLY A 159 19.98 -7.17 23.60
C GLY A 159 19.43 -8.37 22.83
N THR A 160 18.17 -8.76 23.08
CA THR A 160 17.50 -9.82 22.30
C THR A 160 15.98 -9.65 22.31
N LEU A 161 15.42 -8.53 21.84
CA LEU A 161 13.97 -8.51 21.56
C LEU A 161 13.49 -7.36 20.67
N THR A 162 14.02 -7.22 19.46
CA THR A 162 13.29 -6.42 18.46
C THR A 162 13.17 -7.09 17.10
N GLY A 163 13.86 -8.20 16.84
CA GLY A 163 13.81 -8.89 15.54
C GLY A 163 14.42 -8.07 14.39
N TYR A 164 14.75 -6.80 14.59
CA TYR A 164 15.38 -5.93 13.60
C TYR A 164 16.88 -6.20 13.53
N ILE A 165 17.43 -6.15 12.32
CA ILE A 165 18.86 -6.27 12.05
C ILE A 165 19.59 -4.96 12.38
N SER A 166 20.84 -5.05 12.87
CA SER A 166 21.69 -3.87 13.12
C SER A 166 22.04 -3.16 11.80
N MET A 167 22.25 -1.85 11.84
CA MET A 167 22.72 -1.06 10.70
C MET A 167 24.01 -1.65 10.09
N ASP A 168 24.92 -2.14 10.93
CA ASP A 168 26.19 -2.74 10.48
C ASP A 168 26.01 -4.06 9.72
N SER A 169 24.84 -4.70 9.84
CA SER A 169 24.49 -5.95 9.17
C SER A 169 23.77 -5.74 7.84
N LEU A 170 23.43 -4.50 7.48
CA LEU A 170 22.80 -4.20 6.20
C LEU A 170 23.79 -4.37 5.05
N GLN A 171 23.36 -5.08 4.00
CA GLN A 171 24.14 -5.20 2.78
C GLN A 171 24.29 -3.81 2.14
N LYS A 172 25.54 -3.36 1.96
CA LYS A 172 25.83 -2.09 1.29
C LYS A 172 25.47 -2.20 -0.19
N TYR A 173 24.76 -1.19 -0.70
CA TYR A 173 24.49 -1.08 -2.14
C TYR A 173 25.80 -0.89 -2.91
N SER A 174 26.03 -1.73 -3.92
CA SER A 174 27.26 -1.74 -4.72
C SER A 174 27.05 -1.34 -6.18
N GLY A 175 25.84 -0.91 -6.55
CA GLY A 175 25.51 -0.45 -7.90
C GLY A 175 25.80 1.04 -8.12
N GLU A 176 25.65 1.49 -9.36
CA GLU A 176 25.64 2.91 -9.69
C GLU A 176 24.24 3.48 -9.45
N LEU A 177 24.14 4.54 -8.63
CA LEU A 177 22.89 5.28 -8.49
C LEU A 177 22.77 6.26 -9.66
N SER A 178 21.75 6.07 -10.48
CA SER A 178 21.38 7.02 -11.52
C SER A 178 20.09 7.71 -11.14
N ASP A 179 20.11 9.03 -11.06
CA ASP A 179 18.89 9.81 -10.91
C ASP A 179 17.99 9.58 -12.12
N TYR A 180 16.69 9.36 -11.86
CA TYR A 180 15.71 9.28 -12.93
C TYR A 180 15.41 10.69 -13.45
N TYR A 181 16.02 11.03 -14.58
CA TYR A 181 15.64 12.21 -15.36
C TYR A 181 14.55 11.79 -16.34
N PRO A 182 13.26 12.11 -16.10
CA PRO A 182 12.22 11.84 -17.08
C PRO A 182 12.63 12.52 -18.38
N LYS A 183 12.74 11.74 -19.47
CA LYS A 183 13.12 12.24 -20.81
C LYS A 183 12.38 13.55 -21.07
N HIS A 184 13.11 14.65 -21.01
CA HIS A 184 12.62 15.95 -21.42
C HIS A 184 12.30 15.80 -22.91
N PHE A 185 11.02 15.84 -23.26
CA PHE A 185 10.66 15.94 -24.66
C PHE A 185 11.22 17.29 -25.14
N PRO A 186 12.06 17.31 -26.20
CA PRO A 186 12.50 18.57 -26.76
C PRO A 186 11.24 19.36 -27.14
N CYS A 187 11.16 20.60 -26.69
CA CYS A 187 10.20 21.53 -27.24
C CYS A 187 10.35 21.50 -28.77
N LEU A 188 9.29 21.09 -29.49
CA LEU A 188 9.25 21.01 -30.96
C LEU A 188 9.60 22.34 -31.65
N ASN A 189 9.62 23.44 -30.90
CA ASN A 189 9.91 24.77 -31.41
C ASN A 189 11.35 25.27 -31.20
N CYS A 190 12.13 24.71 -30.25
CA CYS A 190 13.46 25.25 -29.97
C CYS A 190 14.56 24.21 -29.69
N GLY A 191 14.25 22.93 -29.59
CA GLY A 191 15.24 21.84 -29.54
C GLY A 191 16.22 21.82 -28.34
N VAL A 192 16.20 22.82 -27.43
CA VAL A 192 17.29 22.98 -26.44
C VAL A 192 16.84 23.42 -25.02
N CYS A 193 15.56 23.67 -24.71
CA CYS A 193 15.21 24.12 -23.34
C CYS A 193 13.99 23.47 -22.67
N VAL A 194 14.17 23.29 -21.35
CA VAL A 194 13.19 22.81 -20.36
C VAL A 194 12.28 23.97 -20.00
N CYS A 195 11.07 24.01 -20.55
CA CYS A 195 10.06 24.97 -20.13
C CYS A 195 9.40 24.46 -18.84
N LEU A 196 9.86 24.93 -17.69
CA LEU A 196 9.02 24.94 -16.48
C LEU A 196 7.95 26.01 -16.70
N THR A 197 6.78 25.62 -17.19
CA THR A 197 5.63 26.53 -17.19
C THR A 197 5.02 26.53 -15.79
N THR A 198 5.53 27.40 -14.93
CA THR A 198 4.69 28.05 -13.93
C THR A 198 3.78 29.01 -14.68
N SER A 199 2.57 28.58 -15.02
CA SER A 199 1.51 29.54 -15.31
C SER A 199 0.80 29.83 -13.99
N GLU A 200 1.35 30.82 -13.28
CA GLU A 200 0.58 31.59 -12.32
C GLU A 200 -0.67 32.16 -13.01
N SER A 201 -1.75 32.12 -12.26
CA SER A 201 -2.97 32.87 -12.46
C SER A 201 -2.66 34.33 -12.80
N ASN A 202 -3.29 34.86 -13.86
CA ASN A 202 -3.78 36.23 -13.79
C ASN A 202 -4.94 36.48 -14.75
N GLU A 203 -5.97 37.09 -14.16
CA GLU A 203 -7.14 37.70 -14.76
C GLU A 203 -6.77 38.71 -15.86
N MET A 204 -7.50 38.70 -16.98
CA MET A 204 -8.57 39.68 -17.30
C MET A 204 -9.22 39.32 -18.64
#